data_AF-A0A9D9SN98-F1
#
_entry.id   AF-A0A9D9SN98-F1
#
_cell.length_a   1.000
_cell.length_b   1.000
_cell.length_c   1.000
_cell.angle_alpha   90.00
_cell.angle_beta   90.00
_cell.angle_gamma   90.00
#
_symmetry.space_group_name_H-M   'P 1'
#
loop_
_entity.id
_entity.type
_entity.pdbx_description
1 polymer ?
#
loop_
_entity_poly.entity_id
_entity_poly.type
_entity_poly.pdbx_seq_one_letter_code
_entity_poly.pdbx_strand_id
1 'polypeptide(L)'
;MRFERDETRNESTRGFWEELLWREFFHWRARVDGVRLFASDGIGRHRAPCCFELRAFARWCTGDTDHPLVNALMRQLVQTGWMSNRGRQIAASCLVNELGLDWRYGAAFFEMHLVDYDVASNYGNWQHIAGVGCDPRGGRHFNLEKQAEIFDPNGEFNRAWGGACARYSALRGRCGRLAHCRVLRAAFRSHRRFDADSAV
;
A
#
# COMPACT_ATOMS: atom_id res chain seq x y z
N MET A 1 -11.77 -31.66 5.61
CA MET A 1 -11.86 -30.67 6.71
C MET A 1 -12.24 -31.39 7.99
N ARG A 2 -11.24 -31.87 8.73
CA ARG A 2 -11.46 -32.63 9.97
C ARG A 2 -11.64 -31.68 11.16
N PHE A 3 -10.77 -30.67 11.30
CA PHE A 3 -10.81 -29.70 12.41
C PHE A 3 -12.14 -28.92 12.57
N GLU A 4 -12.68 -28.26 11.54
CA GLU A 4 -13.96 -27.52 11.69
C GLU A 4 -15.17 -28.43 11.97
N ARG A 5 -15.08 -29.69 11.56
CA ARG A 5 -16.13 -30.69 11.77
C ARG A 5 -16.01 -31.34 13.16
N ASP A 6 -14.77 -31.54 13.61
CA ASP A 6 -14.44 -32.33 14.79
C ASP A 6 -14.24 -31.44 16.04
N GLU A 7 -13.92 -30.14 15.88
CA GLU A 7 -13.59 -29.21 16.98
C GLU A 7 -14.52 -27.98 17.03
N THR A 8 -14.28 -26.93 16.21
CA THR A 8 -15.14 -25.74 16.19
C THR A 8 -14.92 -24.90 14.93
N ARG A 9 -15.99 -24.32 14.38
CA ARG A 9 -15.93 -23.32 13.30
C ARG A 9 -16.05 -21.92 13.89
N ASN A 10 -15.07 -21.07 13.64
CA ASN A 10 -15.06 -19.67 14.11
C ASN A 10 -14.61 -18.70 13.00
N GLU A 11 -14.73 -17.39 13.24
CA GLU A 11 -14.36 -16.36 12.26
C GLU A 11 -12.89 -16.44 11.85
N SER A 12 -11.99 -16.82 12.76
CA SER A 12 -10.56 -16.98 12.47
C SER A 12 -10.28 -18.12 11.49
N THR A 13 -10.95 -19.28 11.67
CA THR A 13 -10.84 -20.40 10.71
C THR A 13 -11.32 -19.98 9.32
N ARG A 14 -12.43 -19.23 9.25
CA ARG A 14 -12.94 -18.70 7.98
C ARG A 14 -11.98 -17.69 7.35
N GLY A 15 -11.42 -16.77 8.12
CA GLY A 15 -10.45 -15.79 7.61
C GLY A 15 -9.22 -16.45 7.01
N PHE A 16 -8.71 -17.51 7.64
CA PHE A 16 -7.62 -18.31 7.09
C PHE A 16 -8.00 -18.95 5.73
N TRP A 17 -9.22 -19.45 5.58
CA TRP A 17 -9.71 -19.95 4.29
C TRP A 17 -9.77 -18.87 3.22
N GLU A 18 -10.21 -17.67 3.58
CA GLU A 18 -10.26 -16.54 2.65
C GLU A 18 -8.86 -16.18 2.13
N GLU A 19 -7.83 -16.21 2.98
CA GLU A 19 -6.44 -16.00 2.55
C GLU A 19 -5.93 -17.10 1.60
N LEU A 20 -6.27 -18.37 1.86
CA LEU A 20 -5.94 -19.47 0.95
C LEU A 20 -6.65 -19.35 -0.40
N LEU A 21 -7.91 -18.92 -0.39
CA LEU A 21 -8.68 -18.68 -1.62
C LEU A 21 -8.09 -17.51 -2.41
N TRP A 22 -7.61 -16.46 -1.76
CA TRP A 22 -6.90 -15.36 -2.44
C TRP A 22 -5.65 -15.84 -3.16
N ARG A 23 -4.86 -16.72 -2.52
CA ARG A 23 -3.70 -17.34 -3.17
C ARG A 23 -4.10 -18.12 -4.43
N GLU A 24 -5.11 -18.99 -4.33
CA GLU A 24 -5.58 -19.77 -5.48
C GLU A 24 -6.15 -18.88 -6.59
N PHE A 25 -6.91 -17.85 -6.20
CA PHE A 25 -7.45 -16.86 -7.13
C PHE A 25 -6.33 -16.20 -7.94
N PHE A 26 -5.27 -15.72 -7.29
CA PHE A 26 -4.16 -15.10 -8.00
C PHE A 26 -3.42 -16.06 -8.92
N HIS A 27 -3.21 -17.32 -8.53
CA HIS A 27 -2.64 -18.33 -9.43
C HIS A 27 -3.51 -18.56 -10.67
N TRP A 28 -4.82 -18.62 -10.49
CA TRP A 28 -5.74 -18.78 -11.62
C TRP A 28 -5.73 -17.56 -12.54
N ARG A 29 -5.71 -16.35 -11.95
CA ARG A 29 -5.55 -15.10 -12.69
C ARG A 29 -4.24 -15.07 -13.47
N ALA A 30 -3.11 -15.42 -12.86
CA ALA A 30 -1.82 -15.46 -13.54
C ALA A 30 -1.84 -16.40 -14.76
N ARG A 31 -2.54 -17.53 -14.69
CA ARG A 31 -2.72 -18.43 -15.84
C ARG A 31 -3.59 -17.83 -16.95
N VAL A 32 -4.69 -17.17 -16.59
CA VAL A 32 -5.63 -16.57 -17.54
C VAL A 32 -5.02 -15.32 -18.21
N ASP A 33 -4.32 -14.51 -17.43
CA ASP A 33 -3.78 -13.22 -17.87
C ASP A 33 -2.44 -13.36 -18.58
N GLY A 34 -1.68 -14.40 -18.24
CA GLY A 34 -0.37 -14.69 -18.82
C GLY A 34 0.56 -13.48 -18.74
N VAL A 35 1.11 -13.06 -19.88
CA VAL A 35 2.02 -11.91 -19.98
C VAL A 35 1.39 -10.58 -19.55
N ARG A 36 0.05 -10.47 -19.60
CA ARG A 36 -0.65 -9.24 -19.18
C ARG A 36 -0.60 -9.01 -17.67
N LEU A 37 -0.19 -10.02 -16.90
CA LEU A 37 0.10 -9.85 -15.46
C LEU A 37 1.19 -8.79 -15.22
N PHE A 38 2.10 -8.58 -16.18
CA PHE A 38 3.24 -7.65 -16.05
C PHE A 38 3.05 -6.34 -16.83
N ALA A 39 1.92 -6.17 -17.54
CA ALA A 39 1.65 -4.99 -18.34
C ALA A 39 1.42 -3.76 -17.46
N SER A 40 1.91 -2.58 -17.85
CA SER A 40 1.73 -1.34 -17.09
C SER A 40 0.26 -1.00 -16.84
N ASP A 41 -0.56 -1.18 -17.88
CA ASP A 41 -2.01 -0.97 -17.84
C ASP A 41 -2.76 -2.16 -17.23
N GLY A 42 -2.04 -3.22 -16.86
CA GLY A 42 -2.58 -4.47 -16.33
C GLY A 42 -3.65 -5.11 -17.21
N ILE A 43 -4.68 -5.63 -16.55
CA ILE A 43 -5.82 -6.28 -17.21
C ILE A 43 -6.99 -5.30 -17.40
N GLY A 44 -7.11 -4.33 -16.48
CA GLY A 44 -8.12 -3.28 -16.48
C GLY A 44 -7.94 -2.26 -17.61
N ARG A 45 -8.94 -1.41 -17.81
CA ARG A 45 -8.91 -0.31 -18.81
C ARG A 45 -8.40 1.02 -18.22
N HIS A 46 -7.97 1.01 -16.97
CA HIS A 46 -7.47 2.20 -16.29
C HIS A 46 -5.96 2.32 -16.49
N ARG A 47 -5.52 3.51 -16.90
CA ARG A 47 -4.10 3.77 -17.15
C ARG A 47 -3.43 4.13 -15.83
N ALA A 48 -2.48 3.31 -15.37
CA ALA A 48 -1.64 3.65 -14.23
C ALA A 48 -0.71 4.82 -14.57
N PRO A 49 -0.29 5.62 -13.59
CA PRO A 49 0.80 6.57 -13.77
C PRO A 49 2.05 5.86 -14.31
N CYS A 50 2.61 6.39 -15.40
CA CYS A 50 3.83 5.86 -16.04
C CYS A 50 5.07 6.67 -15.66
N CYS A 51 4.98 7.55 -14.65
CA CYS A 51 6.14 8.36 -14.29
C CYS A 51 7.14 7.52 -13.50
N PHE A 52 8.40 7.58 -13.93
CA PHE A 52 9.52 7.07 -13.17
C PHE A 52 10.32 8.26 -12.65
N GLU A 53 10.25 8.48 -11.34
CA GLU A 53 11.06 9.47 -10.66
C GLU A 53 12.04 8.74 -9.74
N LEU A 54 13.31 8.68 -10.18
CA LEU A 54 14.34 7.87 -9.56
C LEU A 54 14.56 8.22 -8.08
N ARG A 55 14.48 9.52 -7.72
CA ARG A 55 14.72 9.96 -6.35
C ARG A 55 13.60 9.52 -5.42
N ALA A 56 12.34 9.65 -5.82
CA ALA A 56 11.18 9.20 -5.06
C ALA A 56 11.21 7.69 -4.88
N PHE A 57 11.52 6.94 -5.94
CA PHE A 57 11.65 5.49 -5.86
C PHE A 57 12.77 5.07 -4.91
N ALA A 58 13.96 5.67 -5.03
CA ALA A 58 15.08 5.38 -4.14
C ALA A 58 14.74 5.67 -2.66
N ARG A 59 14.09 6.80 -2.38
CA ARG A 59 13.62 7.14 -1.02
C ARG A 59 12.62 6.12 -0.47
N TRP A 60 11.72 5.62 -1.32
CA TRP A 60 10.78 4.58 -0.93
C TRP A 60 11.51 3.27 -0.62
N CYS A 61 12.41 2.83 -1.49
CA CYS A 61 13.23 1.62 -1.30
C CYS A 61 14.04 1.66 0.01
N THR A 62 14.64 2.82 0.35
CA THR A 62 15.46 2.98 1.56
C THR A 62 14.65 3.30 2.82
N GLY A 63 13.33 3.49 2.71
CA GLY A 63 12.49 3.94 3.82
C GLY A 63 12.88 5.33 4.35
N ASP A 64 13.00 6.31 3.44
CA ASP A 64 13.24 7.73 3.73
C ASP A 64 12.18 8.64 3.07
N THR A 65 10.92 8.20 3.14
CA THR A 65 9.75 8.98 2.71
C THR A 65 9.28 9.93 3.82
N ASP A 66 8.27 10.74 3.50
CA ASP A 66 7.64 11.63 4.49
C ASP A 66 6.66 10.87 5.42
N HIS A 67 6.50 9.56 5.23
CA HIS A 67 5.56 8.71 5.96
C HIS A 67 6.29 7.70 6.86
N PRO A 68 6.32 7.91 8.20
CA PRO A 68 7.12 7.08 9.09
C PRO A 68 6.74 5.60 9.09
N LEU A 69 5.44 5.29 9.03
CA LEU A 69 4.99 3.90 8.99
C LEU A 69 5.53 3.18 7.75
N VAL A 70 5.50 3.84 6.59
CA VAL A 70 6.04 3.28 5.34
C VAL A 70 7.55 3.06 5.47
N ASN A 71 8.27 4.03 6.05
CA ASN A 71 9.70 3.91 6.27
C ASN A 71 10.06 2.71 7.15
N ALA A 72 9.33 2.53 8.26
CA ALA A 72 9.49 1.39 9.15
C ALA A 72 9.22 0.06 8.44
N LEU A 73 8.16 -0.01 7.63
CA LEU A 73 7.81 -1.19 6.84
C LEU A 73 8.91 -1.53 5.81
N MET A 74 9.38 -0.55 5.05
CA MET A 74 10.40 -0.77 4.02
C MET A 74 11.71 -1.26 4.63
N ARG A 75 12.10 -0.71 5.78
CA ARG A 75 13.29 -1.16 6.52
C ARG A 75 13.12 -2.57 7.08
N GLN A 76 11.94 -2.90 7.61
CA GLN A 76 11.63 -4.26 8.06
C GLN A 76 11.77 -5.27 6.91
N LEU A 77 11.22 -4.94 5.73
CA LEU A 77 11.29 -5.81 4.56
C LEU A 77 12.73 -6.06 4.15
N VAL A 78 13.54 -5.00 4.01
CA VAL A 78 14.94 -5.15 3.58
C VAL A 78 15.76 -5.94 4.60
N GLN A 79 15.51 -5.76 5.90
CA GLN A 79 16.28 -6.41 6.95
C GLN A 79 15.86 -7.86 7.22
N THR A 80 14.58 -8.20 7.09
CA THR A 80 14.06 -9.52 7.48
C THR A 80 13.60 -10.39 6.31
N GLY A 81 13.40 -9.77 5.14
CA GLY A 81 12.76 -10.41 3.99
C GLY A 81 11.26 -10.64 4.16
N TRP A 82 10.64 -10.14 5.23
CA TRP A 82 9.23 -10.35 5.51
C TRP A 82 8.51 -9.02 5.82
N MET A 83 7.26 -8.94 5.38
CA MET A 83 6.35 -7.84 5.69
C MET A 83 4.92 -8.37 5.85
N SER A 84 4.18 -7.86 6.85
CA SER A 84 2.77 -8.23 7.05
C SER A 84 1.90 -7.87 5.84
N ASN A 85 0.82 -8.63 5.59
CA ASN A 85 -0.09 -8.36 4.45
C ASN A 85 -0.61 -6.91 4.46
N ARG A 86 -1.03 -6.42 5.63
CA ARG A 86 -1.43 -5.02 5.82
C ARG A 86 -0.29 -4.05 5.49
N GLY A 87 0.93 -4.34 5.93
CA GLY A 87 2.13 -3.56 5.61
C GLY A 87 2.37 -3.47 4.10
N ARG A 88 2.24 -4.60 3.38
CA ARG A 88 2.40 -4.66 1.92
C ARG A 88 1.40 -3.73 1.22
N GLN A 89 0.14 -3.74 1.65
CA GLN A 89 -0.91 -2.86 1.10
C GLN A 89 -0.60 -1.37 1.35
N ILE A 90 -0.12 -1.03 2.55
CA ILE A 90 0.25 0.35 2.93
C ILE A 90 1.43 0.84 2.10
N ALA A 91 2.50 0.02 2.00
CA ALA A 91 3.70 0.36 1.23
C ALA A 91 3.39 0.50 -0.28
N ALA A 92 2.60 -0.41 -0.84
CA ALA A 92 2.16 -0.35 -2.22
C ALA A 92 1.30 0.89 -2.51
N SER A 93 0.34 1.19 -1.61
CA SER A 93 -0.49 2.39 -1.74
C SER A 93 0.33 3.68 -1.68
N CYS A 94 1.37 3.73 -0.84
CA CYS A 94 2.27 4.88 -0.81
C CYS A 94 2.99 5.07 -2.14
N LEU A 95 3.52 3.99 -2.73
CA LEU A 95 4.25 4.06 -4.00
C LEU A 95 3.33 4.54 -5.13
N VAL A 96 2.13 3.98 -5.23
CA VAL A 96 1.20 4.29 -6.33
C VAL A 96 0.52 5.65 -6.14
N ASN A 97 -0.02 5.92 -4.96
CA ASN A 97 -0.95 7.04 -4.77
C ASN A 97 -0.26 8.31 -4.25
N GLU A 98 0.76 8.19 -3.38
CA GLU A 98 1.46 9.36 -2.82
C GLU A 98 2.67 9.76 -3.68
N LEU A 99 3.39 8.77 -4.21
CA LEU A 99 4.56 9.03 -5.07
C LEU A 99 4.22 9.04 -6.55
N GLY A 100 3.04 8.54 -6.94
CA GLY A 100 2.60 8.50 -8.34
C GLY A 100 3.43 7.59 -9.23
N LEU A 101 4.18 6.65 -8.66
CA LEU A 101 5.13 5.81 -9.41
C LEU A 101 4.46 4.60 -10.04
N ASP A 102 5.07 4.10 -11.11
CA ASP A 102 4.64 2.84 -11.74
C ASP A 102 4.80 1.67 -10.76
N TRP A 103 3.68 0.98 -10.53
CA TRP A 103 3.54 -0.11 -9.58
C TRP A 103 4.50 -1.29 -9.86
N ARG A 104 4.93 -1.47 -11.12
CA ARG A 104 5.83 -2.57 -11.52
C ARG A 104 7.19 -2.47 -10.85
N TYR A 105 7.68 -1.25 -10.58
CA TYR A 105 8.93 -1.07 -9.84
C TYR A 105 8.80 -1.53 -8.38
N GLY A 106 7.64 -1.27 -7.76
CA GLY A 106 7.32 -1.78 -6.44
C GLY A 106 7.19 -3.31 -6.41
N ALA A 107 6.52 -3.88 -7.42
CA ALA A 107 6.39 -5.34 -7.57
C ALA A 107 7.75 -6.03 -7.73
N ALA A 108 8.63 -5.48 -8.57
CA ALA A 108 9.99 -5.98 -8.74
C ALA A 108 10.84 -5.81 -7.46
N PHE A 109 10.68 -4.70 -6.73
CA PHE A 109 11.35 -4.52 -5.44
C PHE A 109 10.92 -5.60 -4.43
N PHE A 110 9.63 -5.91 -4.39
CA PHE A 110 9.10 -6.96 -3.52
C PHE A 110 9.57 -8.35 -3.94
N GLU A 111 9.67 -8.61 -5.25
CA GLU A 111 10.25 -9.84 -5.78
C GLU A 111 11.69 -10.08 -5.32
N MET A 112 12.48 -9.02 -5.22
CA MET A 112 13.87 -9.15 -4.76
C MET A 112 14.02 -9.41 -3.26
N HIS A 113 13.07 -8.95 -2.43
CA HIS A 113 13.25 -8.93 -0.96
C HIS A 113 12.35 -9.91 -0.21
N LEU A 114 11.18 -10.27 -0.75
CA LEU A 114 10.24 -11.14 -0.05
C LEU A 114 10.73 -12.59 -0.02
N VAL A 115 10.94 -13.11 1.18
CA VAL A 115 11.27 -14.53 1.40
C VAL A 115 10.12 -15.46 0.98
N ASP A 116 8.88 -14.97 1.06
CA ASP A 116 7.66 -15.68 0.67
C ASP A 116 7.13 -15.22 -0.70
N TYR A 117 8.03 -14.77 -1.58
CA TYR A 117 7.66 -14.32 -2.92
C TYR A 117 6.94 -15.42 -3.70
N ASP A 118 5.75 -15.08 -4.18
CA ASP A 118 5.00 -15.82 -5.19
C ASP A 118 4.59 -14.84 -6.29
N VAL A 119 4.94 -15.17 -7.54
CA VAL A 119 4.73 -14.29 -8.70
C VAL A 119 3.27 -13.90 -8.87
N ALA A 120 2.36 -14.86 -8.73
CA ALA A 120 0.94 -14.64 -8.97
C ALA A 120 0.36 -13.71 -7.89
N SER A 121 0.62 -14.03 -6.63
CA SER A 121 0.15 -13.27 -5.48
C SER A 121 0.78 -11.88 -5.41
N ASN A 122 2.09 -11.74 -5.68
CA ASN A 122 2.77 -10.46 -5.66
C ASN A 122 2.19 -9.53 -6.73
N TYR A 123 2.33 -9.89 -8.01
CA TYR A 123 1.91 -9.00 -9.10
C TYR A 123 0.39 -8.79 -9.10
N GLY A 124 -0.41 -9.81 -8.76
CA GLY A 124 -1.85 -9.67 -8.63
C GLY A 124 -2.28 -8.67 -7.55
N ASN A 125 -1.65 -8.71 -6.37
CA ASN A 125 -1.92 -7.72 -5.32
C ASN A 125 -1.48 -6.30 -5.72
N TRP A 126 -0.34 -6.16 -6.40
CA TRP A 126 0.10 -4.85 -6.89
C TRP A 126 -0.86 -4.27 -7.93
N GLN A 127 -1.32 -5.07 -8.88
CA GLN A 127 -2.34 -4.65 -9.85
C GLN A 127 -3.65 -4.22 -9.17
N HIS A 128 -4.04 -4.92 -8.11
CA HIS A 128 -5.22 -4.60 -7.32
C HIS A 128 -5.12 -3.24 -6.64
N ILE A 129 -3.98 -2.93 -6.02
CA ILE A 129 -3.72 -1.60 -5.42
C ILE A 129 -3.66 -0.52 -6.49
N ALA A 130 -2.98 -0.80 -7.61
CA ALA A 130 -2.81 0.14 -8.72
C ALA A 130 -4.08 0.38 -9.53
N GLY A 131 -5.15 -0.39 -9.32
CA GLY A 131 -6.41 -0.24 -10.03
C GLY A 131 -6.39 -0.73 -11.48
N VAL A 132 -5.35 -1.47 -11.85
CA VAL A 132 -5.17 -2.08 -13.17
C VAL A 132 -5.51 -3.57 -13.17
N GLY A 133 -5.94 -4.10 -12.03
CA GLY A 133 -6.37 -5.49 -11.87
C GLY A 133 -7.80 -5.74 -12.33
N CYS A 134 -8.36 -6.87 -11.85
CA CYS A 134 -9.71 -7.32 -12.19
C CYS A 134 -10.81 -6.71 -11.30
N ASP A 135 -10.48 -5.87 -10.31
CA ASP A 135 -11.47 -5.24 -9.43
C ASP A 135 -12.21 -4.11 -10.17
N PRO A 136 -13.54 -4.20 -10.37
CA PRO A 136 -14.32 -3.17 -11.06
C PRO A 136 -14.38 -1.84 -10.28
N ARG A 137 -14.00 -1.84 -8.99
CA ARG A 137 -13.95 -0.62 -8.17
C ARG A 137 -12.72 0.25 -8.43
N GLY A 138 -11.75 -0.24 -9.20
CA GLY A 138 -10.50 0.46 -9.48
C GLY A 138 -9.48 0.35 -8.34
N GLY A 139 -8.55 1.31 -8.30
CA GLY A 139 -7.42 1.30 -7.37
C GLY A 139 -7.82 1.57 -5.92
N ARG A 140 -6.98 1.10 -4.99
CA ARG A 140 -7.19 1.31 -3.55
C ARG A 140 -6.18 2.33 -3.03
N HIS A 141 -6.70 3.42 -2.46
CA HIS A 141 -5.90 4.43 -1.77
C HIS A 141 -6.11 4.33 -0.26
N PHE A 142 -5.04 4.02 0.45
CA PHE A 142 -5.02 3.99 1.91
C PHE A 142 -4.57 5.34 2.46
N ASN A 143 -5.35 5.91 3.39
CA ASN A 143 -4.89 7.05 4.18
C ASN A 143 -3.82 6.59 5.18
N LEU A 144 -2.56 6.93 4.91
CA LEU A 144 -1.39 6.45 5.65
C LEU A 144 -1.39 6.89 7.12
N GLU A 145 -1.90 8.08 7.44
CA GLU A 145 -2.00 8.57 8.82
C GLU A 145 -2.98 7.72 9.62
N LYS A 146 -4.17 7.46 9.06
CA LYS A 146 -5.17 6.60 9.68
C LYS A 146 -4.66 5.17 9.85
N GLN A 147 -3.87 4.66 8.90
CA GLN A 147 -3.27 3.33 9.04
C GLN A 147 -2.25 3.29 10.18
N ALA A 148 -1.45 4.36 10.36
CA ALA A 148 -0.54 4.46 11.49
C ALA A 148 -1.29 4.51 12.83
N GLU A 149 -2.39 5.25 12.92
CA GLU A 149 -3.21 5.30 14.13
C GLU A 149 -3.83 3.94 14.49
N ILE A 150 -4.27 3.17 13.49
CA ILE A 150 -4.91 1.87 13.71
C ILE A 150 -3.89 0.78 14.05
N PHE A 151 -2.78 0.71 13.30
CA PHE A 151 -1.85 -0.43 13.35
C PHE A 151 -0.60 -0.16 14.19
N ASP A 152 -0.31 1.10 14.53
CA ASP A 152 0.80 1.48 15.41
C ASP A 152 0.42 2.70 16.30
N PRO A 153 -0.66 2.62 17.11
CA PRO A 153 -1.17 3.75 17.89
C PRO A 153 -0.11 4.32 18.86
N ASN A 154 0.74 3.43 19.41
CA ASN A 154 1.79 3.80 20.35
C ASN A 154 3.13 4.14 19.66
N GLY A 155 3.23 4.00 18.34
CA GLY A 155 4.47 4.22 17.60
C GLY A 155 5.59 3.20 17.91
N GLU A 156 5.25 2.04 18.47
CA GLU A 156 6.21 1.00 18.88
C GLU A 156 6.88 0.38 17.66
N PHE A 157 6.09 0.05 16.63
CA PHE A 157 6.62 -0.52 15.40
C PHE A 157 7.53 0.48 14.69
N ASN A 158 7.09 1.74 14.60
CA ASN A 158 7.87 2.81 14.00
C ASN A 158 9.19 3.08 14.75
N ARG A 159 9.20 2.96 16.09
CA ARG A 159 10.44 3.07 16.88
C ARG A 159 11.37 1.88 16.66
N ALA A 160 10.83 0.66 16.62
CA ALA A 160 11.62 -0.56 16.46
C ALA A 160 12.38 -0.59 15.11
N TRP A 161 11.75 -0.13 14.03
CA TRP A 161 12.34 -0.12 12.69
C TRP A 161 12.84 1.26 12.23
N GLY A 162 12.73 2.26 13.10
CA GLY A 162 13.31 3.59 12.91
C GLY A 162 12.64 4.49 11.85
N GLY A 163 11.35 4.36 11.57
CA GLY A 163 10.74 5.06 10.42
C GLY A 163 10.68 6.60 10.51
N ALA A 164 10.96 7.19 11.67
CA ALA A 164 11.01 8.65 11.82
C ALA A 164 12.17 9.26 11.02
N CYS A 165 11.85 10.07 10.01
CA CYS A 165 12.80 10.91 9.29
C CYS A 165 12.83 12.33 9.89
N ALA A 166 13.99 13.00 9.83
CA ALA A 166 14.18 14.38 10.30
C ALA A 166 13.11 15.37 9.77
N ARG A 167 12.64 15.15 8.54
CA ARG A 167 11.61 15.96 7.88
C ARG A 167 10.23 15.80 8.53
N TYR A 168 9.88 14.58 8.96
CA TYR A 168 8.64 14.30 9.71
C TYR A 168 8.68 14.88 11.13
N SER A 169 9.81 14.76 11.83
CA SER A 169 10.00 15.36 13.17
C SER A 169 9.80 16.88 13.14
N ALA A 170 10.23 17.55 12.06
CA ALA A 170 10.03 18.98 11.85
C ALA A 170 8.57 19.35 11.51
N LEU A 171 7.78 18.45 10.90
CA LEU A 171 6.35 18.65 10.65
C LEU A 171 5.53 18.47 11.93
N ARG A 172 5.82 17.43 12.73
CA ARG A 172 5.14 17.18 14.01
C ARG A 172 5.44 18.26 15.05
N GLY A 173 6.69 18.75 15.09
CA GLY A 173 7.11 19.87 15.95
C GLY A 173 6.50 21.23 15.57
N ARG A 174 6.00 21.38 14.34
CA ARG A 174 5.19 22.53 13.90
C ARG A 174 3.71 22.34 14.25
N CYS A 175 3.17 21.13 14.10
CA CYS A 175 1.79 20.82 14.48
C CYS A 175 1.54 20.94 15.99
N GLY A 176 2.51 20.54 16.83
CA GLY A 176 2.45 20.69 18.29
C GLY A 176 2.37 22.14 18.80
N ARG A 177 2.81 23.12 17.99
CA ARG A 177 2.63 24.56 18.28
C ARG A 177 1.37 25.16 17.65
N LEU A 178 0.67 24.42 16.80
CA LEU A 178 -0.52 24.87 16.06
C LEU A 178 -1.85 24.42 16.70
N ALA A 179 -1.82 23.61 17.76
CA ALA A 179 -3.01 23.25 18.54
C ALA A 179 -3.73 24.48 19.15
N HIS A 180 -3.11 25.67 19.12
CA HIS A 180 -3.67 26.92 19.61
C HIS A 180 -4.00 27.96 18.51
N CYS A 181 -3.88 27.62 17.22
CA CYS A 181 -4.09 28.58 16.13
C CYS A 181 -5.35 28.24 15.32
N ARG A 182 -6.44 28.98 15.57
CA ARG A 182 -7.75 28.88 14.88
C ARG A 182 -7.72 29.07 13.35
N VAL A 183 -6.56 29.36 12.76
CA VAL A 183 -6.40 29.79 11.37
C VAL A 183 -6.47 28.62 10.36
N LEU A 184 -6.18 27.37 10.76
CA LEU A 184 -6.13 26.23 9.83
C LEU A 184 -7.46 25.50 9.58
N ARG A 185 -8.60 25.96 10.15
CA ARG A 185 -9.92 25.45 9.74
C ARG A 185 -10.42 26.04 8.41
N ALA A 186 -9.79 27.10 7.90
CA ALA A 186 -10.22 27.77 6.68
C ALA A 186 -9.54 27.21 5.40
N ALA A 187 -8.36 26.60 5.49
CA ALA A 187 -7.61 26.13 4.33
C ALA A 187 -8.12 24.81 3.73
N PHE A 188 -8.88 24.00 4.48
CA PHE A 188 -9.42 22.71 4.02
C PHE A 188 -10.79 22.81 3.31
N ARG A 189 -11.36 24.02 3.15
CA ARG A 189 -12.66 24.24 2.49
C ARG A 189 -12.58 24.81 1.07
N SER A 190 -11.40 25.13 0.53
CA SER A 190 -11.27 25.82 -0.76
C SER A 190 -10.87 24.95 -1.96
N HIS A 191 -10.68 23.63 -1.81
CA HIS A 191 -10.37 22.71 -2.94
C HIS A 191 -11.55 21.79 -3.34
N ARG A 192 -12.79 22.21 -3.08
CA ARG A 192 -14.01 21.59 -3.66
C ARG A 192 -14.80 22.62 -4.45
N ARG A 193 -14.24 23.14 -5.53
CA ARG A 193 -14.90 23.78 -6.69
C ARG A 193 -13.96 23.61 -7.88
N PHE A 194 -14.50 23.39 -9.09
CA PHE A 194 -13.87 22.78 -10.29
C PHE A 194 -13.86 21.24 -10.17
N ASP A 195 -14.69 20.44 -10.84
CA ASP A 195 -15.38 20.61 -12.12
C ASP A 195 -16.81 20.06 -12.08
N ALA A 196 -17.77 20.93 -12.39
CA ALA A 196 -19.07 20.59 -12.93
C ALA A 196 -19.29 21.62 -14.03
N ASP A 197 -19.08 21.20 -15.28
CA ASP A 197 -19.72 21.70 -16.50
C ASP A 197 -18.90 21.27 -17.73
N SER A 198 -19.37 20.22 -18.41
CA SER A 198 -19.24 20.00 -19.86
C SER A 198 -20.05 18.75 -20.22
N ALA A 199 -21.37 18.95 -20.35
CA ALA A 199 -22.26 18.07 -21.08
C ALA A 199 -22.58 18.75 -22.41
N VAL A 200 -21.98 18.25 -23.49
CA VAL A 200 -22.55 18.12 -24.84
C VAL A 200 -21.95 16.86 -25.45
#